data_AF-A0A0F3MEW1-F1
#
_entry.id   AF-A0A0F3MEW1-F1
#
_cell.length_a   1.000
_cell.length_b   1.000
_cell.length_c   1.000
_cell.angle_alpha   90.00
_cell.angle_beta   90.00
_cell.angle_gamma   90.00
#
_symmetry.space_group_name_H-M   'P 1'
#
loop_
_entity.id
_entity.type
_entity.pdbx_description
1 polymer ?
#
loop_
_entity_poly.entity_id
_entity_poly.type
_entity_poly.pdbx_seq_one_letter_code
_entity_poly.pdbx_strand_id
1 'polypeptide(L)' 'MIDFYSESLLNKLFETNVRFNTEIDLDKVEKAIFYAKNIMVSKREIQENYTTHIH' A
#
# COMPACT_ATOMS: atom_id res chain seq x y z
N MET A 1 9.82 -12.37 -0.51
CA MET A 1 9.42 -11.16 0.26
C MET A 1 10.23 -9.90 -0.08
N ILE A 2 10.94 -9.91 -1.21
CA ILE A 2 11.26 -8.69 -1.97
C ILE A 2 10.31 -8.56 -3.18
N ASP A 3 9.71 -9.68 -3.60
CA ASP A 3 8.84 -9.83 -4.77
C ASP A 3 7.51 -9.08 -4.67
N PHE A 4 7.14 -8.62 -3.46
CA PHE A 4 5.91 -7.87 -3.23
C PHE A 4 6.07 -6.37 -3.53
N TYR A 5 7.31 -5.87 -3.51
CA TYR A 5 7.61 -4.46 -3.71
C TYR A 5 8.25 -4.25 -5.08
N SER A 6 7.76 -3.27 -5.83
CA SER A 6 8.48 -2.85 -7.02
C SER A 6 9.83 -2.25 -6.61
N GLU A 7 10.85 -2.46 -7.43
CA GLU A 7 12.17 -1.87 -7.24
C GLU A 7 12.09 -0.33 -7.10
N SER A 8 11.14 0.29 -7.81
CA SER A 8 10.86 1.73 -7.70
C SER A 8 10.34 2.17 -6.34
N LEU A 9 9.58 1.32 -5.64
CA LEU A 9 9.05 1.62 -4.31
C LEU A 9 10.15 1.47 -3.27
N LEU A 10 10.95 0.41 -3.36
CA LEU A 10 12.10 0.21 -2.47
C LEU A 10 13.10 1.37 -2.60
N ASN A 11 13.43 1.77 -3.83
CA ASN A 11 14.35 2.88 -4.06
C ASN A 11 13.85 4.19 -3.44
N LYS A 12 12.55 4.51 -3.59
CA LYS A 12 11.95 5.70 -2.97
C LYS A 12 11.95 5.63 -1.44
N LEU A 13 11.69 4.46 -0.88
CA LEU A 13 11.74 4.25 0.58
C LEU A 13 13.17 4.50 1.09
N PHE A 14 14.18 3.88 0.47
CA PHE A 14 15.58 4.07 0.86
C PHE A 14 16.03 5.53 0.73
N GLU A 15 15.69 6.21 -0.37
CA GLU A 15 16.00 7.63 -0.58
C GLU A 15 15.39 8.51 0.52
N THR A 16 14.11 8.27 0.84
CA THR A 16 13.38 8.98 1.90
C THR A 16 14.05 8.77 3.25
N ASN A 17 14.46 7.53 3.53
CA ASN A 17 15.09 7.19 4.80
C ASN A 17 16.46 7.83 4.99
N VAL A 18 17.29 7.84 3.95
CA VAL A 18 18.57 8.56 3.95
C VAL A 18 18.32 10.05 4.19
N ARG A 19 17.33 10.65 3.53
CA ARG A 19 16.98 12.07 3.70
C ARG A 19 16.57 12.42 5.11
N PHE A 20 15.81 11.56 5.79
CA PHE A 20 15.32 11.80 7.15
C PHE A 20 16.21 11.20 8.24
N ASN A 21 17.35 10.59 7.87
CA ASN A 21 18.25 9.87 8.77
C ASN A 21 17.48 8.92 9.71
N THR A 22 16.56 8.15 9.13
CA THR A 22 15.67 7.25 9.86
C THR A 22 15.87 5.81 9.38
N GLU A 23 15.60 4.85 10.27
CA GLU A 23 15.63 3.42 9.94
C GLU A 23 14.31 3.00 9.28
N ILE A 24 14.36 2.05 8.33
CA ILE A 24 13.18 1.51 7.65
C ILE A 24 12.76 0.27 8.41
N ASP A 25 11.53 0.30 8.93
CA ASP A 25 10.87 -0.86 9.50
C ASP A 25 9.99 -1.48 8.40
N LEU A 26 10.52 -2.49 7.72
CA LEU A 26 9.83 -3.15 6.59
C LEU A 26 8.52 -3.82 7.01
N ASP A 27 8.39 -4.27 8.26
CA ASP A 27 7.16 -4.88 8.78
C ASP A 27 6.04 -3.83 8.92
N LYS A 28 6.38 -2.61 9.37
CA LYS A 28 5.42 -1.49 9.38
C LYS A 28 5.04 -1.04 7.98
N VAL A 29 5.99 -1.02 7.05
CA VAL A 29 5.71 -0.69 5.63
C VAL A 29 4.75 -1.72 5.04
N GLU A 30 4.96 -3.01 5.31
CA GLU A 30 4.09 -4.09 4.84
C GLU A 30 2.67 -3.95 5.41
N LYS A 31 2.55 -3.73 6.72
CA LYS A 31 1.25 -3.50 7.39
C LYS A 31 0.53 -2.29 6.81
N ALA A 32 1.22 -1.18 6.57
CA ALA A 32 0.63 0.02 5.99
C ALA A 32 0.11 -0.22 4.56
N ILE A 33 0.89 -0.92 3.73
CA ILE A 33 0.50 -1.26 2.36
C ILE A 33 -0.67 -2.25 2.34
N PHE A 34 -0.64 -3.26 3.22
CA PHE A 34 -1.74 -4.20 3.38
C PHE A 34 -3.02 -3.48 3.82
N TYR A 35 -2.94 -2.61 4.82
CA TYR A 35 -4.07 -1.81 5.28
C TYR A 35 -4.65 -0.93 4.16
N ALA A 36 -3.79 -0.23 3.41
CA ALA A 36 -4.21 0.60 2.28
C ALA A 36 -4.89 -0.23 1.18
N LYS A 37 -4.34 -1.42 0.83
CA LYS A 37 -4.95 -2.33 -0.14
C LYS A 37 -6.35 -2.77 0.28
N ASN A 38 -6.53 -3.17 1.54
CA ASN A 38 -7.84 -3.60 2.04
C ASN A 38 -8.88 -2.48 2.00
N ILE A 39 -8.51 -1.26 2.40
CA ILE A 39 -9.41 -0.10 2.26
C ILE A 39 -9.80 0.11 0.79
N MET A 40 -8.83 -0.01 -0.12
CA MET A 40 -9.09 0.21 -1.55
C MET A 40 -10.00 -0.88 -2.15
N VAL A 41 -9.82 -2.14 -1.74
CA VAL A 41 -10.69 -3.26 -2.13
C VAL A 41 -12.11 -3.04 -1.59
N SER A 42 -12.28 -2.75 -0.30
CA SER A 42 -13.61 -2.51 0.27
C SER A 42 -14.33 -1.33 -0.40
N LYS A 43 -13.61 -0.28 -0.81
CA LYS A 43 -14.20 0.83 -1.57
C LYS A 43 -14.71 0.41 -2.95
N ARG A 44 -14.01 -0.49 -3.66
CA ARG A 44 -14.48 -1.05 -4.93
C ARG A 44 -15.70 -1.93 -4.74
N GLU A 45 -15.67 -2.84 -3.76
CA GLU A 45 -16.80 -3.73 -3.47
C GLU A 45 -18.06 -2.92 -3.12
N ILE A 46 -17.91 -1.86 -2.33
CA ILE A 46 -19.01 -0.93 -2.02
C ILE A 46 -19.52 -0.26 -3.30
N GLN A 47 -18.63 0.27 -4.14
CA GLN A 47 -19.00 0.94 -5.40
C GLN A 47 -19.70 -0.03 -6.38
N GLU A 48 -19.22 -1.26 -6.51
CA GLU A 48 -19.81 -2.31 -7.35
C GLU A 48 -21.19 -2.73 -6.82
N ASN A 49 -21.34 -2.90 -5.51
CA ASN A 49 -22.64 -3.17 -4.88
C ASN A 49 -23.64 -2.03 -5.11
N TYR A 50 -23.22 -0.77 -4.95
CA TYR A 50 -24.08 0.37 -5.26
C TYR A 50 -24.50 0.38 -6.73
N THR A 51 -23.58 0.11 -7.67
CA THR A 51 -23.89 0.11 -9.11
C THR A 51 -24.87 -1.02 -9.48
N THR A 52 -24.73 -2.18 -8.85
CA THR A 52 -25.60 -3.34 -9.07
C THR A 52 -27.02 -3.12 -8.50
N HIS A 53 -27.17 -2.35 -7.42
CA HIS A 53 -28.48 -2.01 -6.84
C HIS A 53 -29.26 -0.93 -7.61
N ILE A 54 -28.64 -0.25 -8.58
CA ILE A 54 -29.27 0.82 -9.36
C ILE A 54 -29.73 0.30 -10.76
N HIS A 55 -29.56 -0.99 -11.06
CA HIS A 55 -29.99 -1.64 -12.30
C HIS A 55 -31.19 -2.57 -12.05
#